data_AF-A0A6J4GLE5-F1
#
_entry.id   AF-A0A6J4GLE5-F1
#
_cell.length_a   1.000
_cell.length_b   1.000
_cell.length_c   1.000
_cell.angle_alpha   90.00
_cell.angle_beta   90.00
_cell.angle_gamma   90.00
#
_symmetry.space_group_name_H-M   'P 1'
#
loop_
_entity.id
_entity.type
_entity.pdbx_description
1 polymer ?
#
loop_
_entity_poly.entity_id
_entity_poly.type
_entity_poly.pdbx_seq_one_letter_code
_entity_poly.pdbx_strand_id
1 'polypeptide(L)'
;MVLDIVSLAITNFHIFQIMNIRLFALLFLFSFSISVFSQTNTTNHTTINSSATGSIAQDEYIKILWLDKNGAVQLNTTYIKTLTDQQRAALGYIATDVSSECNWDGAKKADESNLKCRFLWALNLGYQCSETHLSFLKKWFKEDNKVLERLQYCNKTASSAKIQDHFIEVKIMTAKDTIKILYSAVGEDLDKQKTWSWQEESTYSFTKTGIKQVNRKNINGEYN
;
A
#
# COMPACT_ATOMS: atom_id res chain seq x y z
N MET A 1 51.99 32.62 20.25
CA MET A 1 52.30 33.46 19.07
C MET A 1 51.52 32.85 17.92
N VAL A 2 50.18 32.95 17.91
CA VAL A 2 49.36 34.07 17.40
C VAL A 2 49.84 34.52 16.03
N LEU A 3 49.09 34.14 14.99
CA LEU A 3 48.94 34.74 13.67
C LEU A 3 48.07 33.73 12.87
N ASP A 4 47.05 34.04 12.09
CA ASP A 4 46.37 35.30 11.83
C ASP A 4 45.23 35.06 10.83
N ILE A 5 44.25 35.95 10.89
CA ILE A 5 43.51 36.56 9.76
C ILE A 5 42.55 35.69 8.93
N VAL A 6 41.28 35.93 9.24
CA VAL A 6 40.15 35.94 8.31
C VAL A 6 40.25 37.18 7.43
N SER A 7 40.18 37.04 6.09
CA SER A 7 39.49 37.94 5.15
C SER A 7 39.84 37.57 3.70
N LEU A 8 38.84 37.28 2.87
CA LEU A 8 38.66 38.01 1.60
C LEU A 8 37.25 37.79 1.04
N ALA A 9 36.54 38.90 0.90
CA ALA A 9 35.32 39.06 0.13
C ALA A 9 35.61 39.04 -1.38
N ILE A 10 34.55 38.92 -2.21
CA ILE A 10 34.24 39.79 -3.37
C ILE A 10 32.96 39.29 -4.09
N THR A 11 31.89 40.06 -3.87
CA THR A 11 30.86 40.60 -4.79
C THR A 11 30.38 39.85 -6.05
N ASN A 12 29.05 39.75 -6.21
CA ASN A 12 28.22 40.36 -7.29
C ASN A 12 26.76 39.85 -7.16
N PHE A 13 25.78 40.67 -6.77
CA PHE A 13 24.93 41.53 -7.61
C PHE A 13 24.20 40.79 -8.76
N HIS A 14 22.94 40.42 -8.58
CA HIS A 14 21.86 40.83 -9.51
C HIS A 14 20.45 40.52 -8.97
N ILE A 15 19.69 41.61 -8.93
CA ILE A 15 18.24 41.80 -8.81
C ILE A 15 17.44 40.86 -9.74
N PHE A 16 16.36 40.23 -9.25
CA PHE A 16 15.18 39.95 -10.10
C PHE A 16 13.86 39.89 -9.30
N GLN A 17 13.10 40.97 -9.48
CA GLN A 17 11.64 41.12 -9.62
C GLN A 17 10.64 40.48 -8.63
N ILE A 18 9.98 41.42 -7.95
CA ILE A 18 8.59 41.41 -7.48
C ILE A 18 7.64 41.09 -8.64
N MET A 19 6.72 40.15 -8.45
CA MET A 19 5.51 40.05 -9.27
C MET A 19 4.27 39.87 -8.39
N ASN A 20 3.51 40.95 -8.35
CA ASN A 20 2.18 41.11 -7.79
C ASN A 20 1.23 41.13 -9.00
N ILE A 21 0.16 40.32 -9.07
CA ILE A 21 -1.01 40.60 -9.94
C ILE A 21 -2.20 39.66 -9.64
N ARG A 22 -3.23 40.28 -9.05
CA ARG A 22 -4.68 40.28 -9.34
C ARG A 22 -5.49 38.97 -9.41
N LEU A 23 -6.20 38.75 -8.31
CA LEU A 23 -7.68 38.71 -8.18
C LEU A 23 -8.50 38.79 -9.49
N PHE A 24 -9.23 37.72 -9.80
CA PHE A 24 -10.41 37.76 -10.67
C PHE A 24 -11.56 37.02 -9.98
N ALA A 25 -12.59 37.80 -9.62
CA ALA A 25 -13.89 37.32 -9.19
C ALA A 25 -14.77 37.14 -10.44
N LEU A 26 -15.48 36.02 -10.55
CA LEU A 26 -16.58 35.85 -11.49
C LEU A 26 -17.73 35.12 -10.79
N LEU A 27 -18.73 35.93 -10.44
CA LEU A 27 -20.06 35.56 -10.01
C LEU A 27 -20.80 34.95 -11.21
N PHE A 28 -21.31 33.71 -11.06
CA PHE A 28 -22.41 33.24 -11.90
C PHE A 28 -23.69 33.16 -11.06
N LEU A 29 -24.64 33.99 -11.49
CA LEU A 29 -25.95 34.20 -10.92
C LEU A 29 -26.90 33.03 -11.25
N PHE A 30 -27.81 32.83 -10.31
CA PHE A 30 -29.00 32.00 -10.33
C PHE A 30 -29.81 31.99 -11.63
N SER A 31 -30.34 30.82 -11.99
CA SER A 31 -31.69 30.71 -12.52
C SER A 31 -32.38 29.44 -12.00
N PHE A 32 -33.35 29.67 -11.12
CA PHE A 32 -34.34 28.68 -10.71
C PHE A 32 -35.27 28.37 -11.88
N SER A 33 -35.58 27.10 -12.10
CA SER A 33 -36.74 26.66 -12.87
C SER A 33 -37.50 25.67 -12.00
N ILE A 34 -38.52 26.18 -11.30
CA ILE A 34 -39.44 25.40 -10.49
C ILE A 34 -40.56 24.94 -11.45
N SER A 35 -40.71 23.63 -11.66
CA SER A 35 -41.92 23.06 -12.25
C SER A 35 -42.81 22.57 -11.13
N VAL A 36 -44.00 23.15 -11.03
CA VAL A 36 -45.05 22.79 -10.06
C VAL A 36 -46.16 22.02 -10.77
N PHE A 37 -46.68 21.01 -10.05
CA PHE A 37 -47.99 20.32 -10.18
C PHE A 37 -48.17 19.16 -11.17
N SER A 38 -48.34 17.95 -10.62
CA SER A 38 -49.68 17.34 -10.50
C SER A 38 -49.66 16.19 -9.49
N GLN A 39 -50.47 16.30 -8.43
CA GLN A 39 -50.82 15.21 -7.51
C GLN A 39 -52.26 14.81 -7.78
N THR A 40 -52.49 13.53 -8.05
CA THR A 40 -53.77 12.88 -7.76
C THR A 40 -53.55 11.90 -6.59
N ASN A 41 -54.30 12.14 -5.53
CA ASN A 41 -54.32 11.30 -4.32
C ASN A 41 -55.16 10.05 -4.57
N THR A 42 -54.62 8.89 -4.20
CA THR A 42 -55.44 7.80 -3.67
C THR A 42 -54.66 7.13 -2.53
N THR A 43 -55.11 7.42 -1.32
CA THR A 43 -54.74 6.83 -0.04
C THR A 43 -55.10 5.33 -0.06
N ASN A 44 -54.28 4.38 0.41
CA ASN A 44 -54.02 4.17 1.83
C ASN A 44 -52.93 3.11 2.11
N HIS A 45 -52.29 3.31 3.28
CA HIS A 45 -51.56 2.38 4.15
C HIS A 45 -50.11 1.97 3.82
N THR A 46 -49.20 2.87 4.23
CA THR A 46 -48.00 2.65 5.06
C THR A 46 -47.43 1.24 5.18
N THR A 47 -46.26 1.03 4.57
CA THR A 47 -45.11 0.49 5.32
C THR A 47 -43.85 1.18 4.82
N ILE A 48 -43.17 1.84 5.75
CA ILE A 48 -41.89 2.51 5.54
C ILE A 48 -40.88 1.44 5.15
N ASN A 49 -40.25 1.58 3.98
CA ASN A 49 -38.85 1.22 3.81
C ASN A 49 -38.24 2.12 2.75
N SER A 50 -37.28 2.89 3.23
CA SER A 50 -36.54 3.94 2.54
C SER A 50 -36.24 3.58 1.09
N SER A 51 -36.50 4.55 0.22
CA SER A 51 -35.82 4.66 -1.07
C SER A 51 -34.32 4.57 -0.81
N ALA A 52 -33.75 3.40 -1.06
CA ALA A 52 -32.31 3.23 -1.16
C ALA A 52 -31.87 4.01 -2.40
N THR A 53 -31.63 5.31 -2.17
CA THR A 53 -30.69 6.12 -2.92
C THR A 53 -29.51 5.21 -3.21
N GLY A 54 -29.32 4.86 -4.48
CA GLY A 54 -28.24 3.97 -4.90
C GLY A 54 -26.95 4.46 -4.29
N SER A 55 -26.42 3.70 -3.32
CA SER A 55 -25.09 3.97 -2.83
C SER A 55 -24.16 3.71 -4.00
N ILE A 56 -23.36 4.71 -4.32
CA ILE A 56 -22.17 4.55 -5.13
C ILE A 56 -21.41 3.38 -4.48
N ALA A 57 -21.27 2.28 -5.21
CA ALA A 57 -20.60 1.08 -4.72
C ALA A 57 -19.25 1.51 -4.12
N GLN A 58 -19.11 1.37 -2.80
CA GLN A 58 -17.78 1.32 -2.23
C GLN A 58 -17.11 0.12 -2.89
N ASP A 59 -16.11 0.36 -3.72
CA ASP A 59 -15.23 -0.67 -4.22
C ASP A 59 -14.78 -1.52 -3.00
N GLU A 60 -15.33 -2.73 -2.90
CA GLU A 60 -15.29 -3.50 -1.66
C GLU A 60 -13.90 -4.13 -1.50
N TYR A 61 -13.20 -3.72 -0.46
CA TYR A 61 -11.91 -4.31 -0.12
C TYR A 61 -12.09 -5.76 0.29
N ILE A 62 -11.40 -6.66 -0.42
CA ILE A 62 -11.38 -8.08 -0.12
C ILE A 62 -10.23 -8.35 0.85
N LYS A 63 -10.57 -8.98 1.99
CA LYS A 63 -9.59 -9.38 3.00
C LYS A 63 -8.81 -10.60 2.50
N ILE A 64 -7.48 -10.48 2.50
CA ILE A 64 -6.53 -11.49 1.99
C ILE A 64 -5.84 -12.23 3.13
N LEU A 65 -5.42 -11.50 4.15
CA LEU A 65 -4.71 -12.00 5.31
C LEU A 65 -5.25 -11.29 6.55
N TRP A 66 -5.44 -12.01 7.65
CA TRP A 66 -5.75 -11.42 8.96
C TRP A 66 -5.31 -12.30 10.11
N LEU A 67 -5.08 -11.72 11.28
CA LEU A 67 -4.96 -12.48 12.53
C LEU A 67 -6.35 -12.80 13.07
N ASP A 68 -6.58 -14.05 13.48
CA ASP A 68 -7.79 -14.41 14.22
C ASP A 68 -7.72 -13.95 15.69
N LYS A 69 -8.76 -14.27 16.47
CA LYS A 69 -8.86 -13.92 17.90
C LYS A 69 -7.72 -14.48 18.77
N ASN A 70 -7.02 -15.50 18.30
CA ASN A 70 -5.89 -16.13 18.99
C ASN A 70 -4.54 -15.62 18.46
N GLY A 71 -4.54 -14.66 17.53
CA GLY A 71 -3.34 -14.14 16.89
C GLY A 71 -2.77 -15.05 15.80
N ALA A 72 -3.50 -16.09 15.36
CA ALA A 72 -3.02 -16.97 14.29
C ALA A 72 -3.31 -16.37 12.91
N VAL A 73 -2.35 -16.46 11.98
CA VAL A 73 -2.54 -15.96 10.62
C VAL A 73 -3.58 -16.79 9.88
N GLN A 74 -4.55 -16.11 9.30
CA GLN A 74 -5.57 -16.63 8.41
C GLN A 74 -5.37 -16.06 7.02
N LEU A 75 -5.62 -16.88 6.00
CA LEU A 75 -5.51 -16.51 4.60
C LEU A 75 -6.82 -16.81 3.88
N ASN A 76 -7.26 -15.88 3.04
CA ASN A 76 -8.38 -16.11 2.13
C ASN A 76 -7.92 -16.97 0.94
N THR A 77 -7.67 -18.26 1.20
CA THR A 77 -7.09 -19.17 0.22
C THR A 77 -7.97 -19.35 -1.03
N THR A 78 -9.29 -19.24 -0.90
CA THR A 78 -10.23 -19.28 -2.02
C THR A 78 -9.98 -18.10 -2.96
N TYR A 79 -9.90 -16.88 -2.44
CA TYR A 79 -9.65 -15.70 -3.28
C TYR A 79 -8.19 -15.63 -3.77
N ILE A 80 -7.22 -16.08 -2.97
CA ILE A 80 -5.81 -16.10 -3.40
C ILE A 80 -5.62 -16.93 -4.69
N LYS A 81 -6.37 -18.02 -4.84
CA LYS A 81 -6.35 -18.86 -6.06
C LYS A 81 -6.93 -18.17 -7.30
N THR A 82 -7.71 -17.11 -7.12
CA THR A 82 -8.33 -16.34 -8.22
C THR A 82 -7.56 -15.06 -8.54
N LEU A 83 -6.49 -14.75 -7.82
CA LEU A 83 -5.71 -13.55 -8.05
C LEU A 83 -5.10 -13.55 -9.45
N THR A 84 -5.20 -12.42 -10.13
CA THR A 84 -4.41 -12.17 -11.33
C THR A 84 -2.94 -12.04 -10.99
N ASP A 85 -2.06 -12.23 -11.97
CA ASP A 85 -0.63 -12.06 -11.75
C ASP A 85 -0.26 -10.61 -11.34
N GLN A 86 -1.01 -9.60 -11.79
CA GLN A 86 -0.83 -8.22 -11.35
C GLN A 86 -1.13 -8.06 -9.85
N GLN A 87 -2.23 -8.65 -9.38
CA GLN A 87 -2.58 -8.63 -7.97
C GLN A 87 -1.56 -9.41 -7.13
N ARG A 88 -1.10 -10.57 -7.63
CA ARG A 88 -0.03 -11.36 -7.01
C ARG A 88 1.28 -10.57 -6.94
N ALA A 89 1.62 -9.79 -7.96
CA ALA A 89 2.82 -8.96 -7.95
C ALA A 89 2.72 -7.82 -6.93
N ALA A 90 1.57 -7.15 -6.85
CA ALA A 90 1.34 -6.10 -5.85
C ALA A 90 1.42 -6.65 -4.40
N LEU A 91 0.76 -7.78 -4.14
CA LEU A 91 0.77 -8.44 -2.82
C LEU A 91 2.16 -9.02 -2.48
N GLY A 92 2.83 -9.62 -3.46
CA GLY A 92 4.18 -10.14 -3.31
C GLY A 92 5.19 -9.04 -2.98
N TYR A 93 5.04 -7.86 -3.60
CA TYR A 93 5.92 -6.73 -3.34
C TYR A 93 5.77 -6.18 -1.93
N ILE A 94 4.56 -5.99 -1.39
CA ILE A 94 4.44 -5.55 0.03
C ILE A 94 4.98 -6.61 1.01
N ALA A 95 4.92 -7.89 0.62
CA ALA A 95 5.42 -9.00 1.42
C ALA A 95 6.95 -9.16 1.34
N THR A 96 7.68 -8.32 0.60
CA THR A 96 9.14 -8.26 0.69
C THR A 96 9.58 -7.57 1.98
N ASP A 97 8.86 -6.51 2.38
CA ASP A 97 9.21 -5.69 3.53
C ASP A 97 8.57 -6.23 4.81
N VAL A 98 7.31 -6.66 4.73
CA VAL A 98 6.53 -7.13 5.89
C VAL A 98 6.30 -8.62 5.77
N SER A 99 6.69 -9.35 6.82
CA SER A 99 6.70 -10.79 6.81
C SER A 99 5.40 -11.37 7.37
N SER A 100 5.17 -12.66 7.17
CA SER A 100 4.08 -13.40 7.83
C SER A 100 4.45 -14.85 7.93
N GLU A 101 4.75 -15.29 9.16
CA GLU A 101 5.11 -16.67 9.50
C GLU A 101 6.20 -17.22 8.56
N CYS A 102 7.41 -16.67 8.66
CA CYS A 102 8.57 -17.03 7.83
C CYS A 102 9.49 -18.00 8.57
N ASN A 103 9.42 -19.28 8.21
CA ASN A 103 10.18 -20.34 8.87
C ASN A 103 11.11 -21.06 7.88
N TRP A 104 12.23 -21.57 8.37
CA TRP A 104 13.12 -22.41 7.57
C TRP A 104 12.42 -23.72 7.20
N ASP A 105 12.35 -24.05 5.91
CA ASP A 105 11.80 -25.33 5.44
C ASP A 105 12.87 -26.42 5.63
N GLY A 106 12.81 -27.08 6.78
CA GLY A 106 13.85 -27.97 7.28
C GLY A 106 14.98 -27.22 8.01
N ALA A 107 16.18 -27.81 8.02
CA ALA A 107 17.35 -27.16 8.59
C ALA A 107 17.71 -25.89 7.80
N LYS A 108 18.03 -24.79 8.48
CA LYS A 108 18.48 -23.55 7.84
C LYS A 108 19.68 -23.83 6.93
N LYS A 109 19.58 -23.48 5.65
CA LYS A 109 20.69 -23.59 4.70
C LYS A 109 21.68 -22.44 4.87
N ALA A 110 22.93 -22.67 4.49
CA ALA A 110 23.99 -21.65 4.57
C ALA A 110 23.71 -20.42 3.68
N ASP A 111 23.07 -20.61 2.53
CA ASP A 111 22.63 -19.54 1.61
C ASP A 111 21.23 -18.98 1.97
N GLU A 112 20.64 -19.51 3.04
CA GLU A 112 19.30 -19.14 3.51
C GLU A 112 18.21 -19.28 2.44
N SER A 113 18.41 -20.13 1.42
CA SER A 113 17.48 -20.24 0.28
C SER A 113 16.14 -20.90 0.60
N ASN A 114 15.99 -21.46 1.81
CA ASN A 114 14.80 -22.19 2.25
C ASN A 114 13.94 -21.42 3.25
N LEU A 115 13.98 -20.08 3.27
CA LEU A 115 13.09 -19.29 4.12
C LEU A 115 11.68 -19.22 3.54
N LYS A 116 10.75 -19.96 4.14
CA LYS A 116 9.37 -20.10 3.67
C LYS A 116 8.44 -19.20 4.47
N CYS A 117 7.96 -18.16 3.81
CA CYS A 117 6.90 -17.29 4.35
C CYS A 117 5.54 -17.82 3.92
N ARG A 118 4.63 -18.01 4.87
CA ARG A 118 3.30 -18.59 4.60
C ARG A 118 2.53 -17.78 3.55
N PHE A 119 2.60 -16.45 3.62
CA PHE A 119 1.89 -15.60 2.66
C PHE A 119 2.48 -15.67 1.25
N LEU A 120 3.82 -15.57 1.09
CA LEU A 120 4.48 -15.73 -0.21
C LEU A 120 4.23 -17.12 -0.82
N TRP A 121 4.23 -18.16 0.01
CA TRP A 121 3.91 -19.51 -0.40
C TRP A 121 2.48 -19.62 -0.94
N ALA A 122 1.50 -19.02 -0.26
CA ALA A 122 0.11 -18.99 -0.70
C ALA A 122 -0.07 -18.22 -2.02
N LEU A 123 0.72 -17.16 -2.25
CA LEU A 123 0.76 -16.42 -3.51
C LEU A 123 1.48 -17.17 -4.64
N ASN A 124 1.99 -18.38 -4.38
CA ASN A 124 2.80 -19.18 -5.29
C ASN A 124 4.03 -18.40 -5.80
N LEU A 125 4.73 -17.73 -4.89
CA LEU A 125 5.94 -16.94 -5.17
C LEU A 125 7.22 -17.62 -4.67
N GLY A 126 7.12 -18.82 -4.08
CA GLY A 126 8.26 -19.57 -3.56
C GLY A 126 8.79 -19.05 -2.22
N TYR A 127 10.10 -19.22 -2.00
CA TYR A 127 10.79 -18.78 -0.78
C TYR A 127 11.10 -17.28 -0.81
N GLN A 128 11.21 -16.64 0.36
CA GLN A 128 11.52 -15.22 0.46
C GLN A 128 12.88 -14.91 -0.20
N CYS A 129 12.90 -13.85 -0.99
CA CYS A 129 14.05 -13.42 -1.79
C CYS A 129 14.68 -14.50 -2.72
N SER A 130 13.97 -15.59 -3.03
CA SER A 130 14.42 -16.58 -3.99
C SER A 130 14.35 -16.07 -5.43
N GLU A 131 15.02 -16.75 -6.36
CA GLU A 131 14.92 -16.42 -7.79
C GLU A 131 13.47 -16.46 -8.30
N THR A 132 12.67 -17.46 -7.87
CA THR A 132 11.24 -17.53 -8.21
C THR A 132 10.49 -16.28 -7.77
N HIS A 133 10.74 -15.82 -6.55
CA HIS A 133 10.11 -14.63 -6.01
C HIS A 133 10.57 -13.36 -6.75
N LEU A 134 11.88 -13.14 -6.81
CA LEU A 134 12.46 -11.90 -7.34
C LEU A 134 12.27 -11.78 -8.85
N SER A 135 12.42 -12.86 -9.62
CA SER A 135 12.18 -12.84 -11.06
C SER A 135 10.72 -12.54 -11.40
N PHE A 136 9.77 -13.08 -10.62
CA PHE A 136 8.35 -12.78 -10.79
C PHE A 136 8.08 -11.28 -10.55
N LEU A 137 8.59 -10.71 -9.45
CA LEU A 137 8.41 -9.29 -9.17
C LEU A 137 9.10 -8.40 -10.20
N LYS A 138 10.38 -8.66 -10.53
CA LYS A 138 11.13 -7.89 -11.53
C LYS A 138 10.49 -7.92 -12.91
N LYS A 139 9.89 -9.05 -13.31
CA LYS A 139 9.14 -9.17 -14.57
C LYS A 139 7.95 -8.22 -14.60
N TRP A 140 7.19 -8.14 -13.51
CA TRP A 140 5.98 -7.31 -13.45
C TRP A 140 6.31 -5.82 -13.24
N PHE A 141 7.30 -5.50 -12.40
CA PHE A 141 7.75 -4.13 -12.15
C PHE A 141 8.85 -3.64 -13.10
N LYS A 142 9.01 -4.27 -14.27
CA LYS A 142 10.12 -4.03 -15.22
C LYS A 142 10.28 -2.57 -15.70
N GLU A 143 9.24 -1.75 -15.55
CA GLU A 143 9.23 -0.33 -15.92
C GLU A 143 9.19 0.62 -14.71
N ASP A 144 9.30 0.09 -13.49
CA ASP A 144 9.30 0.85 -12.24
C ASP A 144 10.69 0.79 -11.60
N ASN A 145 11.58 1.67 -12.03
CA ASN A 145 12.97 1.68 -11.58
C ASN A 145 13.11 1.80 -10.06
N LYS A 146 12.21 2.55 -9.40
CA LYS A 146 12.25 2.70 -7.94
C LYS A 146 11.97 1.37 -7.24
N VAL A 147 10.97 0.63 -7.70
CA VAL A 147 10.69 -0.71 -7.18
C VAL A 147 11.85 -1.65 -7.50
N LEU A 148 12.39 -1.62 -8.72
CA LEU A 148 13.51 -2.48 -9.11
C LEU A 148 14.77 -2.24 -8.27
N GLU A 149 15.11 -0.98 -7.97
CA GLU A 149 16.21 -0.61 -7.09
C GLU A 149 16.01 -1.18 -5.68
N ARG A 150 14.80 -1.08 -5.13
CA ARG A 150 14.48 -1.65 -3.81
C ARG A 150 14.57 -3.17 -3.79
N LEU A 151 14.13 -3.84 -4.84
CA LEU A 151 14.20 -5.29 -4.97
C LEU A 151 15.63 -5.84 -5.05
N GLN A 152 16.65 -4.99 -5.22
CA GLN A 152 18.06 -5.40 -5.13
C GLN A 152 18.46 -5.75 -3.69
N TYR A 153 17.81 -5.14 -2.69
CA TYR A 153 18.13 -5.26 -1.27
C TYR A 153 17.08 -6.10 -0.51
N CYS A 154 16.71 -7.25 -1.08
CA CYS A 154 15.74 -8.14 -0.46
C CYS A 154 16.38 -8.85 0.76
N ASN A 155 16.06 -8.36 1.95
CA ASN A 155 16.48 -8.95 3.21
C ASN A 155 15.55 -10.10 3.63
N LYS A 156 16.14 -11.14 4.21
CA LYS A 156 15.41 -12.29 4.76
C LYS A 156 15.22 -12.09 6.25
N THR A 157 13.97 -12.16 6.71
CA THR A 157 13.63 -12.02 8.13
C THR A 157 12.83 -13.25 8.55
N ALA A 158 13.48 -14.17 9.25
CA ALA A 158 12.82 -15.34 9.81
C ALA A 158 12.03 -14.97 11.07
N SER A 159 11.02 -15.77 11.43
CA SER A 159 10.21 -15.58 12.65
C SER A 159 11.02 -15.72 13.95
N SER A 160 12.26 -16.21 13.87
CA SER A 160 13.20 -16.25 15.00
C SER A 160 14.13 -15.02 15.06
N ALA A 161 13.95 -14.04 14.17
CA ALA A 161 14.76 -12.82 14.16
C ALA A 161 14.41 -11.93 15.36
N LYS A 162 15.40 -11.12 15.79
CA LYS A 162 15.25 -10.18 16.90
C LYS A 162 14.42 -8.96 16.55
N ILE A 163 14.52 -8.54 15.30
CA ILE A 163 13.78 -7.42 14.74
C ILE A 163 12.91 -8.00 13.62
N GLN A 164 11.60 -7.81 13.71
CA GLN A 164 10.67 -8.38 12.74
C GLN A 164 9.41 -7.56 12.61
N ASP A 165 8.91 -7.52 11.37
CA ASP A 165 7.67 -6.87 10.96
C ASP A 165 6.69 -7.96 10.50
N HIS A 166 5.44 -7.91 11.00
CA HIS A 166 4.38 -8.86 10.67
C HIS A 166 3.08 -8.18 10.28
N PHE A 167 2.38 -8.76 9.31
CA PHE A 167 1.03 -8.32 8.96
C PHE A 167 0.03 -8.66 10.07
N ILE A 168 -0.83 -7.70 10.39
CA ILE A 168 -2.05 -7.91 11.18
C ILE A 168 -3.23 -8.16 10.23
N GLU A 169 -3.35 -7.34 9.18
CA GLU A 169 -4.41 -7.45 8.18
C GLU A 169 -3.90 -6.97 6.83
N VAL A 170 -4.29 -7.65 5.75
CA VAL A 170 -4.08 -7.21 4.37
C VAL A 170 -5.40 -7.28 3.63
N LYS A 171 -5.76 -6.18 2.98
CA LYS A 171 -6.93 -6.03 2.12
C LYS A 171 -6.48 -5.57 0.74
N ILE A 172 -7.16 -6.06 -0.28
CA ILE A 172 -6.94 -5.64 -1.67
C ILE A 172 -8.26 -5.20 -2.30
N MET A 173 -8.16 -4.21 -3.16
CA MET A 173 -9.24 -3.74 -4.00
C MET A 173 -8.69 -3.56 -5.41
N THR A 174 -9.48 -3.88 -6.42
CA THR A 174 -9.09 -3.68 -7.81
C THR A 174 -10.24 -3.01 -8.54
N ALA A 175 -9.97 -1.84 -9.10
CA ALA A 175 -10.94 -1.05 -9.84
C ALA A 175 -10.28 -0.57 -11.13
N LYS A 176 -10.85 -0.97 -12.28
CA LYS A 176 -10.27 -0.73 -13.62
C LYS A 176 -8.80 -1.21 -13.64
N ASP A 177 -7.88 -0.34 -14.01
CA ASP A 177 -6.45 -0.61 -14.13
C ASP A 177 -5.65 -0.21 -12.87
N THR A 178 -6.33 -0.16 -11.72
CA THR A 178 -5.74 0.21 -10.43
C THR A 178 -5.93 -0.89 -9.40
N ILE A 179 -4.84 -1.23 -8.71
CA ILE A 179 -4.85 -2.08 -7.51
C ILE A 179 -4.55 -1.19 -6.31
N LYS A 180 -5.37 -1.30 -5.26
CA LYS A 180 -5.06 -0.71 -3.96
C LYS A 180 -4.91 -1.82 -2.93
N ILE A 181 -3.88 -1.70 -2.12
CA ILE A 181 -3.64 -2.57 -0.99
C ILE A 181 -3.66 -1.70 0.26
N LEU A 182 -4.49 -2.09 1.21
CA LEU A 182 -4.52 -1.52 2.55
C LEU A 182 -4.05 -2.59 3.51
N TYR A 183 -3.03 -2.31 4.30
CA TYR A 183 -2.57 -3.25 5.32
C TYR A 183 -2.26 -2.57 6.64
N SER A 184 -2.38 -3.33 7.72
CA SER A 184 -1.87 -3.00 9.04
C SER A 184 -0.78 -3.98 9.42
N ALA A 185 0.23 -3.50 10.14
CA ALA A 185 1.36 -4.29 10.56
C ALA A 185 1.85 -3.87 11.94
N VAL A 186 2.54 -4.79 12.59
CA VAL A 186 3.25 -4.58 13.85
C VAL A 186 4.70 -4.98 13.64
N GLY A 187 5.61 -4.21 14.21
CA GLY A 187 7.01 -4.56 14.29
C GLY A 187 7.48 -4.59 15.74
N GLU A 188 8.48 -5.40 15.98
CA GLU A 188 9.09 -5.57 17.30
C GLU A 188 10.60 -5.66 17.22
N ASP A 189 11.27 -5.11 18.23
CA ASP A 189 12.69 -5.26 18.52
C ASP A 189 12.79 -5.90 19.91
N LEU A 190 13.04 -7.22 19.92
CA LEU A 190 13.11 -8.03 21.13
C LEU A 190 14.30 -7.65 22.02
N ASP A 191 15.37 -7.10 21.44
CA ASP A 191 16.56 -6.71 22.20
C ASP A 191 16.34 -5.37 22.91
N LYS A 192 15.58 -4.45 22.29
CA LYS A 192 15.20 -3.15 22.89
C LYS A 192 13.86 -3.15 23.60
N GLN A 193 13.11 -4.26 23.57
CA GLN A 193 11.73 -4.35 24.06
C GLN A 193 10.82 -3.25 23.48
N LYS A 194 11.04 -2.90 22.21
CA LYS A 194 10.29 -1.85 21.51
C LYS A 194 9.32 -2.49 20.53
N THR A 195 8.09 -1.97 20.47
CA THR A 195 7.12 -2.32 19.43
C THR A 195 6.66 -1.06 18.70
N TRP A 196 6.26 -1.23 17.44
CA TRP A 196 5.61 -0.20 16.64
C TRP A 196 4.48 -0.83 15.84
N SER A 197 3.54 -0.01 15.40
CA SER A 197 2.46 -0.46 14.53
C SER A 197 2.12 0.65 13.56
N TRP A 198 1.73 0.25 12.36
CA TRP A 198 1.36 1.20 11.33
C TRP A 198 0.32 0.61 10.40
N GLN A 199 -0.30 1.52 9.65
CA GLN A 199 -1.19 1.20 8.55
C GLN A 199 -0.69 1.90 7.30
N GLU A 200 -0.75 1.19 6.19
CA GLU A 200 -0.27 1.69 4.91
C GLU A 200 -1.29 1.43 3.81
N GLU A 201 -1.49 2.44 2.96
CA GLU A 201 -2.13 2.29 1.67
C GLU A 201 -1.09 2.36 0.57
N SER A 202 -1.01 1.32 -0.25
CA SER A 202 -0.20 1.28 -1.46
C SER A 202 -1.08 1.14 -2.69
N THR A 203 -0.90 2.04 -3.66
CA THR A 203 -1.65 2.07 -4.92
C THR A 203 -0.74 1.74 -6.09
N TYR A 204 -1.25 0.94 -7.01
CA TYR A 204 -0.53 0.50 -8.20
C TYR A 204 -1.38 0.72 -9.44
N SER A 205 -0.77 1.20 -10.52
CA SER A 205 -1.35 1.11 -11.85
C SER A 205 -0.83 -0.16 -12.54
N PHE A 206 -1.66 -0.81 -13.35
CA PHE A 206 -1.24 -2.00 -14.08
C PHE A 206 -1.71 -2.00 -15.52
N THR A 207 -0.98 -2.75 -16.34
CA THR A 207 -1.34 -3.08 -17.72
C THR A 207 -1.38 -4.60 -17.87
N LYS A 208 -1.59 -5.08 -19.10
CA LYS A 208 -1.52 -6.50 -19.42
C LYS A 208 -0.15 -7.13 -19.15
N THR A 209 0.92 -6.32 -19.11
CA THR A 209 2.31 -6.82 -19.06
C THR A 209 3.18 -6.19 -17.98
N GLY A 210 2.63 -5.34 -17.13
CA GLY A 210 3.41 -4.66 -16.10
C GLY A 210 2.57 -3.97 -15.04
N ILE A 211 3.23 -3.57 -13.95
CA ILE A 211 2.66 -2.85 -12.81
C ILE A 211 3.66 -1.78 -12.35
N LYS A 212 3.16 -0.66 -11.83
CA LYS A 212 3.96 0.42 -11.23
C LYS A 212 3.33 0.85 -9.91
N GLN A 213 4.15 1.07 -8.88
CA GLN A 213 3.70 1.68 -7.63
C GLN A 213 3.52 3.18 -7.87
N VAL A 214 2.28 3.65 -7.83
CA VAL A 214 1.97 5.07 -8.09
C VAL A 214 1.88 5.89 -6.80
N ASN A 215 1.56 5.25 -5.68
CA ASN A 215 1.52 5.91 -4.37
C ASN A 215 1.78 4.88 -3.26
N ARG A 216 2.43 5.34 -2.19
CA ARG A 216 2.62 4.60 -0.94
C ARG A 216 2.50 5.60 0.21
N LYS A 217 1.54 5.39 1.09
CA LYS A 217 1.23 6.32 2.17
C LYS A 217 1.06 5.59 3.49
N ASN A 218 1.87 5.96 4.48
CA ASN A 218 1.54 5.68 5.88
C ASN A 218 0.30 6.51 6.23
N ILE A 219 -0.79 5.82 6.57
CA ILE A 219 -2.06 6.45 6.92
C ILE A 219 -2.25 6.58 8.44
N ASN A 220 -1.53 5.78 9.23
CA ASN A 220 -1.56 5.81 10.69
C ASN A 220 -0.33 5.09 11.26
N GLY A 221 0.16 5.55 12.41
CA GLY A 221 1.27 4.94 13.15
C GLY A 221 2.66 5.35 12.66
N GLU A 222 3.69 4.93 13.39
CA GLU A 222 5.08 5.29 13.15
C GLU A 222 5.88 4.07 12.66
N TYR A 223 6.79 4.31 11.71
CA TYR A 223 7.81 3.35 11.30
C TYR A 223 9.07 3.59 12.12
N ASN A 224 9.75 2.52 12.54
CA ASN A 224 10.99 2.62 13.31
C ASN A 224 12.21 2.81 12.42
#